data_AF-A0A4Y3VU81-F1
#
_entry.id   AF-A0A4Y3VU81-F1
#
_cell.length_a   1.000
_cell.length_b   1.000
_cell.length_c   1.000
_cell.angle_alpha   90.00
_cell.angle_beta   90.00
_cell.angle_gamma   90.00
#
_symmetry.space_group_name_H-M   'P 1'
#
loop_
_entity.id
_entity.type
_entity.pdbx_description
1 polymer ?
#
loop_
_entity_poly.entity_id
_entity_poly.type
_entity_poly.pdbx_seq_one_letter_code
_entity_poly.pdbx_strand_id
1 'polypeptide(L)'
;MILAGDLNDFEFSTAISKLTAAGLTDLPAALLDSDRYTYIFDGNSQVLDHLLISPALVTAGYAFDVVHTDSEFTARPTDHDPQIARLTIP
;
A
#
# COMPACT_ATOMS: atom_id res chain seq x y z
N MET A 1 6.22 -11.63 -8.82
CA MET A 1 6.38 -10.20 -9.20
C MET A 1 5.95 -9.35 -8.02
N ILE A 2 6.66 -8.25 -7.80
CA ILE A 2 6.32 -7.21 -6.82
C ILE A 2 6.30 -5.90 -7.59
N LEU A 3 5.25 -5.10 -7.42
CA LEU A 3 5.17 -3.71 -7.85
C LEU A 3 4.97 -2.88 -6.59
N ALA A 4 5.84 -1.92 -6.33
CA ALA A 4 5.77 -1.10 -5.13
C ALA A 4 6.16 0.35 -5.44
N GLY A 5 5.45 1.29 -4.84
CA GLY A 5 5.81 2.71 -4.84
C GLY A 5 4.61 3.64 -4.75
N ASP A 6 4.92 4.93 -4.71
CA ASP A 6 3.95 6.01 -4.88
C ASP A 6 3.44 6.02 -6.33
N LEU A 7 2.16 5.66 -6.51
CA LEU A 7 1.51 5.67 -7.81
C LEU A 7 0.65 6.92 -8.02
N ASN A 8 0.53 7.79 -7.01
CA ASN A 8 -0.32 8.98 -7.01
C ASN A 8 -1.75 8.71 -7.52
N ASP A 9 -2.30 7.56 -7.16
CA ASP A 9 -3.66 7.17 -7.55
C ASP A 9 -4.35 6.48 -6.37
N PHE A 10 -5.66 6.63 -6.27
CA PHE A 10 -6.42 6.06 -5.15
C PHE A 10 -6.66 4.55 -5.31
N GLU A 11 -7.01 3.88 -4.23
CA GLU A 11 -7.36 2.44 -4.20
C GLU A 11 -8.57 2.10 -5.09
N PHE A 12 -9.43 3.09 -5.37
CA PHE A 12 -10.60 2.97 -6.26
C PHE A 12 -10.33 3.44 -7.69
N SER A 13 -9.08 3.71 -8.05
CA SER A 13 -8.72 4.22 -9.35
C SER A 13 -8.80 3.19 -10.48
N THR A 14 -8.83 3.70 -11.71
CA THR A 14 -8.75 2.83 -12.91
C THR A 14 -7.40 2.13 -13.02
N ALA A 15 -6.31 2.76 -12.58
CA ALA A 15 -4.97 2.15 -12.63
C ALA A 15 -4.90 0.93 -11.72
N ILE A 16 -5.28 1.08 -10.45
CA ILE A 16 -5.30 -0.01 -9.46
C ILE A 16 -6.31 -1.09 -9.86
N SER A 17 -7.49 -0.72 -10.36
CA SER A 17 -8.46 -1.68 -10.90
C SER A 17 -7.90 -2.53 -12.04
N LYS A 18 -7.12 -1.95 -12.96
CA LYS A 18 -6.49 -2.71 -14.05
C LYS A 18 -5.41 -3.67 -13.55
N LEU A 19 -4.58 -3.24 -12.60
CA LEU A 19 -3.53 -4.07 -12.03
C LEU A 19 -4.11 -5.26 -11.24
N THR A 20 -5.16 -5.02 -10.47
CA THR A 20 -5.86 -6.07 -9.72
C THR A 20 -6.64 -7.01 -10.64
N ALA A 21 -7.27 -6.50 -11.70
CA ALA A 21 -7.91 -7.33 -12.74
C ALA A 21 -6.91 -8.20 -13.52
N ALA A 22 -5.64 -7.77 -13.63
CA ALA A 22 -4.54 -8.56 -14.19
C ALA A 22 -4.02 -9.65 -13.21
N GLY A 23 -4.61 -9.75 -12.01
CA GLY A 23 -4.33 -10.80 -11.04
C GLY A 23 -3.35 -10.40 -9.93
N LEU A 24 -2.97 -9.13 -9.81
CA LEU A 24 -2.17 -8.68 -8.66
C LEU A 24 -3.04 -8.42 -7.44
N THR A 25 -2.48 -8.62 -6.25
CA THR A 25 -3.14 -8.29 -4.99
C THR A 25 -2.49 -7.04 -4.42
N ASP A 26 -3.28 -5.97 -4.27
CA ASP A 26 -2.88 -4.74 -3.59
C ASP A 26 -2.95 -4.93 -2.08
N LEU A 27 -1.80 -4.83 -1.39
CA LEU A 27 -1.71 -5.17 0.03
C LEU A 27 -2.37 -4.16 0.99
N PRO A 28 -2.35 -2.83 0.75
CA PRO A 28 -3.14 -1.87 1.53
C PRO A 28 -4.61 -2.26 1.67
N ALA A 29 -5.23 -2.80 0.61
CA ALA A 29 -6.62 -3.24 0.63
C ALA A 29 -6.91 -4.41 1.60
N ALA A 30 -5.89 -5.08 2.13
CA ALA A 30 -6.01 -6.13 3.14
C ALA A 30 -6.10 -5.60 4.59
N LEU A 31 -5.77 -4.32 4.83
CA LEU A 31 -5.88 -3.67 6.14
C LEU A 31 -7.30 -3.10 6.35
N LEU A 32 -7.59 -2.61 7.57
CA LEU A 32 -8.82 -1.84 7.83
C LEU A 32 -8.76 -0.49 7.11
N ASP A 33 -9.90 0.05 6.66
CA ASP A 33 -9.97 1.33 5.94
C ASP A 33 -9.20 2.47 6.66
N SER A 34 -9.25 2.50 7.99
CA SER A 34 -8.61 3.50 8.84
C SER A 34 -7.08 3.37 8.95
N ASP A 35 -6.48 2.33 8.38
CA ASP A 35 -5.10 1.91 8.62
C ASP A 35 -4.31 1.79 7.30
N ARG A 36 -4.97 2.00 6.15
CA ARG A 36 -4.36 1.78 4.82
C ARG A 36 -3.57 2.97 4.30
N TYR A 37 -3.81 4.15 4.88
CA TYR A 37 -3.33 5.41 4.31
C TYR A 37 -1.83 5.53 4.49
N THR A 38 -1.16 6.09 3.49
CA THR A 38 0.25 6.45 3.61
C THR A 38 0.45 7.94 3.65
N TYR A 39 -0.56 8.73 3.30
CA TYR A 39 -0.44 10.16 3.12
C TYR A 39 -1.64 10.90 3.73
N ILE A 40 -1.41 12.10 4.27
CA ILE A 40 -2.48 12.99 4.77
C ILE A 40 -2.37 14.34 4.07
N PHE A 41 -3.42 14.70 3.33
CA PHE A 41 -3.56 16.00 2.66
C PHE A 41 -4.79 16.75 3.13
N ASP A 42 -4.60 17.96 3.64
CA ASP A 42 -5.67 18.82 4.18
C ASP A 42 -6.62 18.08 5.14
N GLY A 43 -6.05 17.18 5.95
CA GLY A 43 -6.78 16.37 6.93
C GLY A 43 -7.46 15.12 6.37
N ASN A 44 -7.24 14.78 5.10
CA ASN A 44 -7.76 13.56 4.47
C ASN A 44 -6.66 12.50 4.39
N SER A 45 -6.91 11.34 4.98
CA SER A 45 -6.09 10.15 4.84
C SER A 45 -6.26 9.54 3.44
N GLN A 46 -5.15 9.27 2.75
CA GLN A 46 -5.12 8.83 1.35
C GLN A 46 -4.20 7.63 1.18
N VAL A 47 -4.64 6.68 0.36
CA VAL A 47 -3.80 5.57 -0.13
C VAL A 47 -3.24 6.01 -1.49
N LEU A 48 -1.98 6.45 -1.52
CA LEU A 48 -1.28 6.84 -2.76
C LEU A 48 -0.11 5.91 -3.08
N ASP A 49 0.51 5.35 -2.04
CA ASP A 49 1.51 4.30 -2.18
C ASP A 49 0.82 2.94 -2.23
N HIS A 50 1.21 2.14 -3.22
CA HIS A 50 0.71 0.79 -3.38
C HIS A 50 1.84 -0.23 -3.35
N LEU A 51 1.55 -1.39 -2.80
CA LEU A 51 2.41 -2.57 -2.85
C LEU A 51 1.56 -3.73 -3.35
N LEU A 52 1.74 -4.08 -4.62
CA LEU A 52 1.03 -5.17 -5.26
C LEU A 52 1.94 -6.39 -5.46
N ILE A 53 1.42 -7.57 -5.12
CA ILE A 53 2.15 -8.84 -5.28
C ILE A 53 1.41 -9.81 -6.20
N SER A 54 2.18 -10.66 -6.88
CA SER A 54 1.63 -11.72 -7.75
C SER A 54 0.97 -12.86 -6.95
N PRO A 55 0.03 -13.62 -7.54
CA PRO A 55 -0.65 -14.73 -6.87
C PRO A 55 0.27 -15.77 -6.24
N ALA A 56 1.42 -16.04 -6.87
CA ALA A 56 2.40 -16.99 -6.32
C ALA A 56 2.93 -16.56 -4.94
N LEU A 57 3.12 -15.26 -4.70
CA LEU A 57 3.59 -14.72 -3.42
C LEU A 57 2.46 -14.67 -2.39
N VAL A 58 1.22 -14.44 -2.84
CA VAL A 58 0.03 -14.57 -1.98
C VAL A 58 -0.07 -16.00 -1.43
N THR A 59 0.03 -16.99 -2.32
CA THR A 59 -0.04 -18.42 -1.96
C THR A 59 1.12 -18.86 -1.09
N ALA A 60 2.34 -18.36 -1.33
CA ALA A 60 3.50 -18.66 -0.50
C ALA A 60 3.39 -18.06 0.92
N GLY A 61 2.62 -16.98 1.07
CA GLY A 61 2.34 -16.31 2.33
C GLY A 61 3.11 -15.01 2.51
N TYR A 62 2.43 -14.02 3.07
CA TYR A 62 2.95 -12.69 3.34
C TYR A 62 2.46 -12.14 4.68
N ALA A 63 3.16 -11.12 5.18
CA ALA A 63 2.66 -10.19 6.20
C ALA A 63 2.89 -8.76 5.70
N PHE A 64 1.98 -7.85 6.00
CA PHE A 64 2.00 -6.47 5.51
C PHE A 64 1.48 -5.52 6.58
N ASP A 65 2.07 -4.33 6.63
CA ASP A 65 1.63 -3.24 7.50
C ASP A 65 2.03 -1.88 6.92
N VAL A 66 1.27 -0.85 7.26
CA VAL A 66 1.65 0.55 7.06
C VAL A 66 2.14 1.09 8.41
N VAL A 67 3.37 1.56 8.46
CA VAL A 67 3.96 1.99 9.73
C VAL A 67 3.78 3.50 9.89
N HIS A 68 2.77 3.89 10.67
CA HIS A 68 2.41 5.29 10.91
C HIS A 68 3.44 6.04 11.78
N THR A 69 4.52 6.50 11.15
CA THR A 69 5.62 7.24 11.80
C THR A 69 5.81 8.66 11.29
N ASP A 70 5.21 9.01 10.17
CA ASP A 70 5.56 10.20 9.40
C ASP A 70 4.34 11.06 9.07
N SER A 71 3.32 10.52 8.38
CA SER A 71 2.26 11.30 7.73
C SER A 71 1.40 12.13 8.70
N GLU A 72 1.23 11.65 9.94
CA GLU A 72 0.47 12.30 11.01
C GLU A 72 1.26 13.40 11.77
N PHE A 73 2.59 13.43 11.62
CA PHE A 73 3.46 14.25 12.46
C PHE A 73 3.93 15.51 11.72
N THR A 74 4.19 16.60 12.45
CA THR A 74 4.72 17.85 11.85
C THR A 74 6.23 17.84 11.73
N ALA A 75 6.93 17.20 12.68
CA ALA A 75 8.37 16.97 12.63
C ALA A 75 8.62 15.59 11.99
N ARG A 76 8.65 15.57 10.66
CA ARG A 76 8.77 14.35 9.86
C ARG A 76 9.85 14.48 8.77
N PRO A 77 10.55 13.39 8.41
CA PRO A 77 11.49 13.36 7.29
C PRO A 77 10.82 13.26 5.90
N THR A 78 9.61 12.73 5.83
CA THR A 78 8.78 12.54 4.62
C THR A 78 7.32 12.73 5.00
N ASP A 79 6.45 13.09 4.06
CA ASP A 79 4.99 13.17 4.25
C ASP A 79 4.24 11.86 4.00
N HIS A 80 4.96 10.82 3.56
CA HIS A 80 4.44 9.48 3.36
C HIS A 80 4.91 8.51 4.45
N ASP A 81 4.01 7.67 4.97
CA ASP A 81 4.34 6.56 5.86
C ASP A 81 4.95 5.38 5.09
N PRO A 82 5.99 4.71 5.63
CA PRO A 82 6.58 3.55 5.02
C PRO A 82 5.67 2.31 5.08
N GLN A 83 5.67 1.54 3.99
CA GLN A 83 5.05 0.21 3.93
C GLN A 83 6.08 -0.89 4.15
N ILE A 84 5.74 -1.89 4.96
CA ILE A 84 6.60 -3.05 5.20
C ILE A 84 5.88 -4.33 4.79
N ALA A 85 6.51 -5.11 3.92
CA ALA A 85 6.06 -6.46 3.57
C ALA A 85 7.12 -7.50 3.90
N ARG A 86 6.71 -8.58 4.58
CA ARG A 86 7.49 -9.81 4.70
C ARG A 86 6.91 -10.85 3.75
N LEU A 87 7.73 -11.33 2.82
CA LEU A 87 7.31 -12.26 1.78
C LEU A 87 8.01 -13.61 1.95
N THR A 88 7.24 -14.69 1.82
CA THR A 88 7.80 -16.03 1.64
C THR A 88 8.09 -16.24 0.16
N ILE A 89 9.34 -16.57 -0.19
CA ILE A 89 9.73 -16.85 -1.56
C ILE A 89 9.72 -18.37 -1.78
N PRO A 90 9.05 -18.89 -2.83
CA PRO A 90 9.01 -20.31 -3.15
C PRO A 90 10.39 -20.92 -3.46
#